data_AF-A0A7W1JTS1-F1
#
_entry.id   AF-A0A7W1JTS1-F1
#
_cell.length_a   1.000
_cell.length_b   1.000
_cell.length_c   1.000
_cell.angle_alpha   90.00
_cell.angle_beta   90.00
_cell.angle_gamma   90.00
#
_symmetry.space_group_name_H-M   'P 1'
#
loop_
_entity.id
_entity.type
_entity.pdbx_description
1 polymer ?
#
loop_
_entity_poly.entity_id
_entity_poly.type
_entity_poly.pdbx_seq_one_letter_code
_entity_poly.pdbx_strand_id
1 'polypeptide(L)'
;MDDRELIAKAEEALTEIKVNQGLSERHEAVLAAIRIRLKGSAGKSLEEMLEAADDAPPDRLGEAIAKAEDKGKPSLDDLLTQEKPTHDWPS
;
A
#
# COMPACT_ATOMS: atom_id res chain seq x y z
N MET A 1 17.63 5.15 20.40
CA MET A 1 16.49 5.81 19.72
C MET A 1 16.74 5.64 18.25
N ASP A 2 15.84 4.94 17.57
CA ASP A 2 15.95 4.67 16.13
C ASP A 2 15.32 5.83 15.32
N ASP A 3 15.84 6.09 14.12
CA ASP A 3 15.34 7.12 13.20
C ASP A 3 13.87 6.87 12.88
N ARG A 4 13.47 5.60 12.79
CA ARG A 4 12.08 5.22 12.55
C ARG A 4 11.16 5.57 13.72
N GLU A 5 11.62 5.37 14.96
CA GLU A 5 10.87 5.75 16.16
C GLU A 5 10.74 7.27 16.27
N LEU A 6 11.78 8.02 15.89
CA LEU A 6 11.75 9.48 15.87
C LEU A 6 10.72 10.01 14.85
N ILE A 7 10.68 9.41 13.66
CA ILE A 7 9.71 9.77 12.60
C ILE A 7 8.27 9.40 13.03
N ALA A 8 8.06 8.28 13.72
CA ALA A 8 6.76 7.91 14.25
C ALA A 8 6.23 8.92 15.28
N LYS A 9 7.09 9.36 16.21
CA LYS A 9 6.74 10.41 17.18
C LYS A 9 6.44 11.76 16.52
N ALA A 10 7.16 12.09 15.45
CA ALA A 10 6.87 13.28 14.67
C ALA A 10 5.49 13.21 13.97
N GLU A 11 5.10 12.02 13.48
CA GLU A 11 3.74 11.80 12.94
C GLU A 11 2.67 12.03 13.99
N GLU A 12 2.85 11.44 15.18
CA GLU A 12 1.93 11.54 16.30
C GLU A 12 1.73 12.99 16.73
N ALA A 13 2.83 13.70 17.00
CA ALA A 13 2.80 15.11 17.41
C ALA A 13 2.14 16.02 16.35
N LEU A 14 2.45 15.84 15.07
CA LEU A 14 1.81 16.63 14.00
C LEU A 14 0.32 16.29 13.84
N THR A 15 -0.07 15.04 14.09
CA THR A 15 -1.47 14.63 14.06
C THR A 15 -2.25 15.25 15.22
N GLU A 16 -1.70 15.25 16.43
CA GLU A 16 -2.30 15.91 17.59
C GLU A 16 -2.48 17.42 17.35
N ILE A 17 -1.48 18.09 16.78
CA ILE A 17 -1.58 19.51 16.44
C ILE A 17 -2.67 19.72 15.37
N LYS A 18 -2.74 18.87 14.34
CA LYS A 18 -3.79 18.95 13.30
C LYS A 18 -5.19 18.88 13.90
N VAL A 19 -5.43 17.95 14.82
CA VAL A 19 -6.74 17.76 15.46
C VAL A 19 -7.10 18.94 16.36
N ASN A 20 -6.14 19.45 17.14
CA ASN A 20 -6.42 20.47 18.15
C ASN A 20 -6.44 21.90 17.60
N GLN A 21 -5.61 22.21 16.61
CA GLN A 21 -5.32 23.59 16.19
C GLN A 21 -5.33 23.77 14.66
N GLY A 22 -5.39 22.67 13.90
CA GLY A 22 -5.13 22.68 12.46
C GLY A 22 -3.63 22.78 12.15
N LEU A 23 -3.29 22.57 10.88
CA LEU A 23 -1.91 22.66 10.40
C LEU A 23 -1.82 23.68 9.26
N SER A 24 -0.66 24.32 9.13
CA SER A 24 -0.32 25.04 7.91
C SER A 24 -0.13 24.05 6.76
N GLU A 25 -0.38 24.49 5.53
CA GLU A 25 -0.21 23.68 4.31
C GLU A 25 1.16 22.99 4.24
N ARG A 26 2.22 23.71 4.65
CA ARG A 26 3.57 23.15 4.72
C ARG A 26 3.66 21.98 5.71
N HIS A 27 3.03 22.09 6.87
CA HIS A 27 3.03 21.03 7.87
C HIS A 27 2.15 19.85 7.46
N GLU A 28 1.07 20.09 6.71
CA GLU A 28 0.26 19.02 6.13
C GLU A 28 1.04 18.20 5.09
N ALA A 29 1.79 18.87 4.21
CA ALA A 29 2.67 18.21 3.24
C ALA A 29 3.74 17.36 3.94
N VAL A 30 4.33 17.86 5.03
CA VAL A 30 5.30 17.11 5.84
C VAL A 30 4.66 15.91 6.52
N LEU A 31 3.48 16.06 7.12
CA LEU A 31 2.74 14.95 7.74
C LEU A 31 2.38 13.87 6.69
N ALA A 32 1.97 14.27 5.48
CA ALA A 32 1.70 13.35 4.38
C ALA A 32 2.98 12.60 3.96
N ALA A 33 4.11 13.30 3.79
CA ALA A 33 5.39 12.68 3.46
C ALA A 33 5.88 11.70 4.54
N ILE A 34 5.70 12.05 5.81
CA ILE A 34 6.00 11.16 6.95
C ILE A 34 5.13 9.90 6.88
N ARG A 35 3.83 10.03 6.63
CA ARG A 35 2.91 8.89 6.51
C ARG A 35 3.23 8.00 5.31
N ILE A 36 3.59 8.58 4.16
CA ILE A 36 4.08 7.82 3.00
C ILE A 36 5.33 7.03 3.39
N ARG A 37 6.31 7.67 4.05
CA ARG A 37 7.56 7.03 4.42
C ARG A 37 7.39 5.93 5.46
N LEU A 38 6.47 6.11 6.42
CA LEU A 38 6.26 5.17 7.52
C LEU A 38 5.32 4.02 7.15
N LYS A 39 4.23 4.33 6.43
CA LYS A 39 3.09 3.42 6.15
C LYS A 39 2.98 3.03 4.68
N GLY A 40 3.75 3.64 3.78
CA GLY A 40 3.71 3.36 2.35
C GLY A 40 2.55 4.02 1.59
N SER A 41 1.73 4.86 2.24
CA SER A 41 0.64 5.57 1.55
C SER A 41 0.33 6.94 2.19
N ALA A 42 0.04 7.91 1.33
CA ALA A 42 -0.56 9.19 1.74
C ALA A 42 -2.06 8.98 1.90
N GLY A 43 -2.45 8.41 3.04
CA GLY A 43 -3.81 8.51 3.55
C GLY A 43 -4.92 7.94 2.66
N LYS A 44 -4.94 6.62 2.46
CA LYS A 44 -6.25 5.96 2.58
C LYS A 44 -6.54 5.89 4.06
N SER A 45 -7.57 6.58 4.53
CA SER A 45 -7.93 6.49 5.94
C SER A 45 -8.24 5.02 6.26
N LEU A 46 -8.01 4.60 7.50
CA LEU A 46 -8.41 3.26 7.95
C LEU A 46 -9.90 3.02 7.64
N GLU A 47 -10.72 4.05 7.82
CA GLU A 47 -12.13 4.11 7.42
C GLU A 47 -12.32 3.75 5.94
N GLU A 48 -11.55 4.35 5.03
CA GLU A 48 -11.67 4.11 3.59
C GLU A 48 -11.12 2.74 3.17
N MET A 49 -10.16 2.17 3.92
CA MET A 49 -9.73 0.78 3.73
C MET A 49 -10.75 -0.23 4.25
N LEU A 50 -11.44 0.08 5.35
CA LEU A 50 -12.51 -0.75 5.92
C LEU A 50 -13.77 -0.66 5.06
N GLU A 51 -14.16 0.54 4.62
CA GLU A 51 -15.26 0.77 3.69
C GLU A 51 -14.99 0.07 2.35
N ALA A 52 -13.77 0.14 1.81
CA ALA A 52 -13.42 -0.59 0.59
C ALA A 52 -13.39 -2.12 0.76
N ALA A 53 -13.27 -2.61 2.01
CA ALA A 53 -13.39 -4.04 2.32
C ALA A 53 -14.86 -4.46 2.50
N ASP A 54 -15.73 -3.54 2.95
CA ASP A 54 -17.16 -3.77 3.15
C ASP A 54 -17.98 -3.53 1.85
N ASP A 55 -17.51 -2.68 0.94
CA ASP A 55 -18.07 -2.40 -0.40
C ASP A 55 -17.54 -3.37 -1.49
N ALA A 56 -16.75 -4.37 -1.11
CA ALA A 56 -16.34 -5.42 -2.03
C ALA A 56 -17.51 -6.39 -2.25
N PRO A 57 -18.03 -6.56 -3.49
CA PRO A 57 -19.09 -7.54 -3.73
C PRO A 57 -18.58 -8.93 -3.35
N PRO A 58 -19.38 -9.76 -2.66
CA PRO A 58 -18.93 -11.01 -2.03
C PRO A 58 -18.30 -11.99 -3.03
N ASP A 59 -18.62 -11.85 -4.33
CA ASP A 59 -18.15 -12.71 -5.39
C ASP A 59 -16.92 -12.19 -6.15
N ARG A 60 -16.37 -11.00 -5.84
CA ARG A 60 -15.22 -10.48 -6.60
C ARG A 60 -13.99 -11.38 -6.50
N LEU A 61 -13.82 -12.00 -5.34
CA LEU A 61 -12.73 -12.94 -5.05
C LEU A 61 -13.02 -14.29 -5.72
N GLY A 62 -14.28 -14.74 -5.73
CA GLY A 62 -14.73 -15.92 -6.46
C GLY A 62 -14.57 -15.78 -7.98
N GLU A 63 -14.93 -14.63 -8.56
CA GLU A 63 -14.72 -14.31 -9.96
C GLU A 63 -13.25 -14.19 -10.32
N ALA A 64 -12.42 -13.62 -9.44
CA ALA A 64 -10.97 -13.55 -9.65
C ALA A 64 -10.33 -14.95 -9.62
N ILE A 65 -10.80 -15.83 -8.72
CA ILE A 65 -10.38 -17.23 -8.66
C ILE A 65 -10.86 -17.98 -9.91
N ALA A 66 -12.14 -17.88 -10.28
CA ALA A 66 -12.69 -18.54 -11.45
C ALA A 66 -12.00 -18.08 -12.75
N LYS A 67 -11.67 -16.78 -12.86
CA LYS A 67 -10.92 -16.23 -14.00
C LYS A 67 -9.45 -16.66 -14.01
N ALA A 68 -8.86 -16.92 -12.84
CA ALA A 68 -7.53 -17.50 -12.74
C ALA A 68 -7.54 -19.01 -13.07
N GLU A 69 -8.65 -19.70 -12.82
CA GLU A 69 -8.85 -21.09 -13.22
C GLU A 69 -9.15 -21.23 -14.72
N ASP A 70 -9.90 -20.28 -15.30
CA ASP A 70 -10.23 -20.22 -16.74
C ASP A 70 -9.00 -19.84 -17.60
N LYS A 71 -8.10 -19.02 -17.06
CA LYS A 71 -6.75 -18.84 -17.61
C LYS A 71 -5.89 -20.06 -17.25
N GLY A 72 -6.22 -21.19 -17.86
CA GLY A 72 -5.60 -22.49 -17.62
C GLY A 72 -4.09 -22.39 -17.41
N LYS A 73 -3.60 -23.04 -16.35
CA LYS A 73 -2.18 -23.04 -15.99
C LYS A 73 -1.35 -23.43 -17.22
N PRO A 74 -0.29 -22.66 -17.57
CA PRO A 74 0.55 -23.00 -18.71
C PRO A 74 1.10 -24.41 -18.52
N SER A 75 1.18 -25.16 -19.61
CA SER A 75 1.67 -26.53 -19.57
C SER A 75 3.12 -26.57 -19.10
N LEU A 76 3.57 -27.71 -18.58
CA LEU A 76 4.95 -27.84 -18.10
C LEU A 76 5.97 -27.54 -19.21
N ASP A 77 5.66 -27.90 -20.46
CA ASP A 77 6.47 -27.58 -21.63
C ASP A 77 6.52 -26.07 -21.90
N ASP A 78 5.40 -25.33 -21.81
CA ASP A 78 5.38 -23.86 -21.98
C ASP A 78 6.24 -23.13 -20.94
N LEU A 79 6.30 -23.66 -19.71
CA LEU A 79 7.13 -23.09 -18.64
C LEU A 79 8.62 -23.38 -18.85
N LEU A 80 8.96 -24.45 -19.58
CA LEU A 80 10.35 -24.81 -19.88
C LEU A 80 10.90 -24.07 -21.10
N THR A 81 10.04 -23.67 -22.05
CA THR A 81 10.42 -22.83 -23.20
C THR A 81 10.44 -21.33 -22.92
N GLN A 82 9.87 -20.87 -21.80
CA GLN A 82 9.99 -19.46 -21.41
C GLN A 82 11.40 -19.14 -20.89
N GLU A 83 12.17 -18.38 -21.67
CA GLU A 83 13.43 -17.79 -21.21
C GLU A 83 13.15 -16.86 -20.02
N LYS A 84 13.73 -17.19 -18.86
CA LYS A 84 13.64 -16.35 -17.66
C LYS A 84 14.32 -15.01 -17.95
N PRO A 85 13.62 -13.87 -17.80
CA PRO A 85 14.28 -12.58 -17.93
C PRO A 85 15.35 -12.48 -16.86
N THR A 86 16.62 -12.33 -17.29
CA THR A 86 17.73 -11.96 -16.43
C THR A 86 17.41 -10.61 -15.82
N HIS A 87 17.06 -10.60 -14.55
CA HIS A 87 16.83 -9.38 -13.81
C HIS A 87 18.19 -8.72 -13.55
N ASP A 88 18.44 -7.63 -14.27
CA ASP A 88 19.66 -6.84 -14.13
C ASP A 88 19.49 -5.89 -12.93
N TRP A 89 20.02 -6.30 -11.77
CA TRP A 89 20.07 -5.45 -10.58
C TRP A 89 21.21 -4.42 -10.76
N PRO A 90 20.95 -3.11 -10.64
CA PRO A 90 22.03 -2.13 -10.63
C PRO A 90 22.86 -2.26 -9.32
N SER A 91 24.18 -2.44 -9.47
CA SER A 91 25.18 -2.40 -8.39
C SER A 91 25.52 -0.98 -7.95
#